data_AF-A0AAU3ISC8-F1
#
_entry.id   AF-A0AAU3ISC8-F1
#
_cell.length_a   1.000
_cell.length_b   1.000
_cell.length_c   1.000
_cell.angle_alpha   90.00
_cell.angle_beta   90.00
_cell.angle_gamma   90.00
#
_symmetry.space_group_name_H-M   'P 1'
#
loop_
_entity.id
_entity.type
_entity.pdbx_description
1 polymer ?
#
loop_
_entity_poly.entity_id
_entity_poly.type
_entity_poly.pdbx_seq_one_letter_code
_entity_poly.pdbx_strand_id
1 'polypeptide(L)' 'MKSIKRAAAVLATTAVAVTTFGVLSAPAQAMQPEGWYRCYISGYGWMYCYDV' A
#
# COMPACT_ATOMS: atom_id res chain seq x y z
N MET A 1 -20.12 11.33 -30.96
CA MET A 1 -18.85 11.78 -30.34
C MET A 1 -18.95 12.06 -28.82
N LYS A 2 -19.97 12.76 -28.31
CA LYS A 2 -20.07 13.14 -26.88
C LYS A 2 -20.12 11.93 -25.92
N SER A 3 -20.85 10.88 -26.27
CA SER A 3 -20.96 9.65 -25.45
C SER A 3 -19.67 8.84 -25.41
N ILE A 4 -18.91 8.79 -26.51
CA ILE A 4 -17.60 8.10 -26.57
C ILE A 4 -16.60 8.78 -25.63
N LYS A 5 -16.55 10.12 -25.64
CA LYS A 5 -15.69 10.88 -24.72
C LYS A 5 -16.03 10.63 -23.25
N ARG A 6 -17.32 10.51 -22.92
CA ARG A 6 -17.78 10.18 -21.57
C ARG A 6 -17.39 8.76 -21.16
N ALA A 7 -17.57 7.78 -22.05
CA ALA A 7 -17.17 6.41 -21.80
C ALA A 7 -15.66 6.28 -21.56
N ALA A 8 -14.84 6.95 -22.39
CA ALA A 8 -13.39 6.99 -22.21
C ALA A 8 -12.98 7.62 -20.88
N ALA A 9 -13.64 8.71 -20.46
CA ALA A 9 -13.40 9.35 -19.17
C ALA A 9 -13.71 8.40 -17.99
N VAL A 10 -14.84 7.69 -18.04
CA VAL A 10 -15.22 6.73 -16.99
C VAL A 10 -14.20 5.59 -16.91
N LEU A 11 -13.80 5.02 -18.05
CA LEU A 11 -12.79 3.95 -18.11
C LEU A 11 -11.43 4.41 -17.56
N ALA A 12 -11.00 5.62 -17.90
CA ALA A 12 -9.77 6.18 -17.37
C ALA A 12 -9.83 6.34 -15.84
N THR A 13 -10.93 6.89 -15.31
CA THR A 13 -11.08 7.05 -13.85
C THR A 13 -11.16 5.73 -13.10
N THR A 14 -11.81 4.72 -13.67
CA THR A 14 -11.88 3.39 -13.04
C THR A 14 -10.53 2.69 -13.06
N ALA A 15 -9.77 2.78 -14.15
CA ALA A 15 -8.42 2.25 -14.22
C ALA A 15 -7.52 2.87 -13.13
N VAL A 16 -7.51 4.21 -13.00
CA VAL A 16 -6.73 4.92 -11.98
C VAL A 16 -7.15 4.51 -10.57
N ALA A 17 -8.46 4.39 -10.30
CA ALA A 17 -8.94 3.99 -8.99
C ALA A 17 -8.46 2.56 -8.65
N VAL A 18 -8.63 1.60 -9.55
CA VAL A 18 -8.20 0.22 -9.35
C VAL A 18 -6.70 0.13 -9.12
N THR A 19 -5.89 0.85 -9.89
CA THR A 19 -4.43 0.85 -9.68
C THR A 19 -4.05 1.49 -8.35
N THR A 20 -4.71 2.58 -7.95
CA THR A 20 -4.45 3.25 -6.69
C THR A 20 -4.77 2.35 -5.50
N PHE A 21 -5.97 1.76 -5.48
CA PHE A 21 -6.36 0.83 -4.42
C PHE A 21 -5.51 -0.43 -4.44
N GLY A 22 -5.12 -0.94 -5.62
CA GLY A 22 -4.20 -2.06 -5.73
C GLY A 22 -2.86 -1.78 -5.03
N VAL A 23 -2.25 -0.62 -5.30
CA VAL A 23 -0.99 -0.19 -4.66
C VAL A 23 -1.16 0.04 -3.15
N LEU A 24 -2.25 0.69 -2.73
CA LEU A 24 -2.49 1.00 -1.32
C LEU A 24 -2.94 -0.22 -0.49
N SER A 25 -3.58 -1.20 -1.11
CA SER A 25 -4.02 -2.44 -0.45
C SER A 25 -2.90 -3.46 -0.27
N ALA A 26 -1.79 -3.30 -1.00
CA ALA A 26 -0.61 -4.12 -0.77
C ALA A 26 -0.11 -3.87 0.66
N PRO A 27 0.23 -4.92 1.42
CA PRO A 27 0.82 -4.73 2.74
C PRO A 27 2.05 -3.86 2.54
N ALA A 28 2.11 -2.73 3.24
CA ALA A 28 3.30 -1.90 3.27
C ALA A 28 4.45 -2.82 3.63
N GLN A 29 5.28 -3.16 2.65
CA GLN A 29 6.55 -3.85 2.84
C GLN A 29 7.35 -2.82 3.64
N ALA A 30 7.19 -2.86 4.97
CA ALA A 30 7.86 -1.95 5.87
C ALA A 30 9.34 -2.21 5.68
N MET A 31 9.96 -1.38 4.84
CA MET A 31 11.40 -1.36 4.67
C MET A 31 11.94 -1.16 6.08
N GLN A 32 12.69 -2.16 6.56
CA GLN A 32 13.24 -2.15 7.90
C GLN A 32 13.98 -0.82 8.06
N PRO A 33 13.50 0.10 8.91
CA PRO A 33 14.17 1.39 9.05
C PRO A 33 15.58 1.12 9.58
N GLU A 34 16.57 1.88 9.12
CA GLU A 34 17.96 1.64 9.53
C GLU A 34 18.10 1.65 11.06
N GLY A 35 18.80 0.66 11.59
CA GLY A 35 18.98 0.48 13.04
C GLY A 35 17.86 -0.27 13.76
N TRP A 36 16.75 -0.61 13.09
CA TRP A 36 15.73 -1.49 13.67
C TRP A 36 16.15 -2.95 13.49
N TYR A 37 15.83 -3.83 14.43
CA TYR A 37 16.06 -5.27 14.34
C TYR A 37 14.81 -6.07 14.70
N ARG A 38 14.73 -7.32 14.24
CA ARG A 38 13.62 -8.21 14.62
C ARG A 38 13.80 -8.70 16.05
N CYS A 39 12.83 -8.40 16.89
CA CYS A 39 12.75 -8.83 18.30
C CYS A 39 11.45 -9.59 18.54
N TYR A 40 11.45 -10.51 19.51
CA TYR A 40 10.23 -11.17 19.95
C TYR A 40 9.74 -10.54 21.26
N ILE A 41 8.52 -10.02 21.25
CA ILE A 41 7.89 -9.39 22.42
C ILE A 41 6.80 -10.33 22.93
N SER A 42 6.95 -10.78 24.19
CA SER A 42 5.95 -11.64 24.85
C SER A 42 4.58 -10.97 24.83
N GLY A 43 3.56 -11.66 24.33
CA GLY A 43 2.19 -11.16 24.18
C GLY A 43 1.88 -10.43 22.86
N TYR A 44 2.89 -10.06 22.07
CA TYR A 44 2.71 -9.30 20.81
C TYR A 44 3.36 -9.97 19.59
N GLY A 45 4.26 -10.93 19.80
CA GLY A 45 4.89 -11.70 18.73
C GLY A 45 6.17 -11.05 18.17
N TRP A 46 6.49 -11.33 16.91
CA TRP A 46 7.65 -10.77 16.24
C TRP A 46 7.39 -9.34 15.79
N MET A 47 8.20 -8.41 16.28
CA MET A 47 8.10 -6.99 15.95
C MET A 47 9.48 -6.45 15.53
N TYR A 48 9.50 -5.23 15.00
CA TYR A 48 10.74 -4.48 14.84
C TYR A 48 10.96 -3.65 16.10
N CYS A 49 12.12 -3.84 16.75
CA CYS A 49 12.58 -3.03 17.88
C CYS A 49 13.68 -2.08 17.43
N TYR A 50 13.81 -0.97 18.16
CA TYR A 50 14.92 -0.04 18.05
C TYR A 50 15.55 0.09 19.44
N ASP A 51 16.84 -0.25 19.55
CA ASP A 51 17.61 -0.03 20.78
C ASP A 51 18.01 1.45 20.80
N VAL A 52 17.19 2.29 21.44
CA VAL A 52 17.56 3.68 21.80
C VAL A 52 18.66 3.71 22.85
#